data_AF-A2SGX3-F1
#
_entry.id   AF-A2SGX3-F1
#
_cell.length_a   1.000
_cell.length_b   1.000
_cell.length_c   1.000
_cell.angle_alpha   90.00
_cell.angle_beta   90.00
_cell.angle_gamma   90.00
#
_symmetry.space_group_name_H-M   'P 1'
#
loop_
_entity.id
_entity.type
_entity.pdbx_description
1 polymer ?
#
loop_
_entity_poly.entity_id
_entity_poly.type
_entity_poly.pdbx_seq_one_letter_code
_entity_poly.pdbx_strand_id
1 'polypeptide(L)'
;MAFTARLPESVEADAKAYAEFVGVSMNALLAIALRDYLDARMPDGPGVRRAPRPPASVEAPSPAQKPAFKAPASRSDPCPCGAVDLNGHALKWKHCHGKP
;
A
#
# COMPACT_ATOMS: atom_id res chain seq x y z
N MET A 1 10.89 0.68 -30.74
CA MET A 1 10.49 1.85 -31.54
C MET A 1 10.53 3.07 -30.63
N ALA A 2 11.08 4.19 -31.09
CA ALA A 2 11.07 5.44 -30.32
C ALA A 2 9.78 6.20 -30.60
N PHE A 3 9.13 6.73 -29.56
CA PHE A 3 7.94 7.56 -29.65
C PHE A 3 8.30 9.00 -29.28
N THR A 4 7.80 9.97 -30.05
CA THR A 4 8.06 11.39 -29.81
C THR A 4 6.73 12.09 -29.50
N ALA A 5 6.59 12.59 -28.28
CA ALA A 5 5.48 13.45 -27.88
C ALA A 5 5.86 14.92 -28.09
N ARG A 6 4.95 15.73 -28.63
CA ARG A 6 5.10 17.19 -28.67
C ARG A 6 4.27 17.79 -27.54
N LEU A 7 4.92 18.54 -26.67
CA LEU A 7 4.32 19.22 -25.53
C LEU A 7 4.47 20.73 -25.73
N PRO A 8 3.49 21.55 -25.30
CA PRO A 8 3.71 22.98 -25.14
C PRO A 8 4.87 23.24 -24.17
N GLU A 9 5.65 24.28 -24.43
CA GLU A 9 6.88 24.57 -23.69
C GLU A 9 6.65 24.75 -22.19
N SER A 10 5.53 25.39 -21.81
CA SER A 10 5.10 25.54 -20.42
C SER A 10 4.85 24.20 -19.73
N VAL A 11 4.17 23.27 -20.42
CA VAL A 11 3.84 21.94 -19.90
C VAL A 11 5.09 21.07 -19.79
N GLU A 12 6.02 21.20 -20.73
CA GLU A 12 7.28 20.47 -20.70
C GLU A 12 8.15 20.89 -19.51
N ALA A 13 8.25 22.20 -19.24
CA ALA A 13 8.99 22.74 -18.10
C ALA A 13 8.42 22.23 -16.77
N ASP A 14 7.10 22.29 -16.60
CA ASP A 14 6.43 21.80 -15.39
C ASP A 14 6.60 20.29 -15.22
N ALA A 15 6.48 19.51 -16.30
CA ALA A 15 6.67 18.07 -16.26
C ALA A 15 8.12 17.68 -15.93
N LYS A 16 9.11 18.44 -16.41
CA LYS A 16 10.53 18.24 -16.06
C LYS A 16 10.77 18.47 -14.58
N ALA A 17 10.32 19.62 -14.06
CA ALA A 17 10.47 19.96 -12.64
C ALA A 17 9.79 18.92 -11.74
N TYR A 18 8.61 18.45 -12.14
CA TYR A 18 7.89 17.42 -11.40
C TYR A 18 8.58 16.05 -11.44
N ALA A 19 9.09 15.63 -12.61
CA ALA A 19 9.83 14.39 -12.75
C ALA A 19 11.09 14.36 -11.87
N GLU A 20 11.83 15.48 -11.83
CA GLU A 20 12.99 15.66 -10.94
C GLU A 20 12.60 15.60 -9.48
N PHE A 21 11.54 16.32 -9.09
CA PHE A 21 11.04 16.33 -7.71
C PHE A 21 10.65 14.93 -7.20
N VAL A 22 10.01 14.11 -8.04
CA VAL A 22 9.59 12.74 -7.69
C VAL A 22 10.75 11.74 -7.87
N GLY A 23 11.85 12.13 -8.51
CA GLY A 23 13.01 11.26 -8.75
C GLY A 23 12.77 10.21 -9.84
N VAL A 24 11.96 10.52 -10.85
CA VAL A 24 11.65 9.63 -11.97
C VAL A 24 12.07 10.24 -13.30
N SER A 25 12.24 9.40 -14.33
CA SER A 25 12.50 9.92 -15.68
C SER A 25 11.23 10.53 -16.29
N MET A 26 11.41 11.48 -17.22
CA MET A 26 10.29 12.06 -17.99
C MET A 26 9.46 10.98 -18.69
N ASN A 27 10.11 9.95 -19.24
CA ASN A 27 9.41 8.85 -19.91
C ASN A 27 8.55 8.04 -18.93
N ALA A 28 9.06 7.82 -17.70
CA ALA A 28 8.29 7.14 -16.66
C ALA A 28 7.06 7.97 -16.25
N LEU A 29 7.23 9.28 -16.07
CA LEU A 29 6.13 10.19 -15.77
C LEU A 29 5.04 10.16 -16.86
N LEU A 30 5.44 10.22 -18.13
CA LEU A 30 4.51 10.16 -19.26
C LEU A 30 3.77 8.81 -19.35
N ALA A 31 4.45 7.70 -19.05
CA ALA A 31 3.82 6.38 -19.03
C ALA A 31 2.73 6.28 -17.94
N ILE A 32 3.00 6.82 -16.74
CA ILE A 32 2.03 6.87 -15.64
C ILE A 32 0.84 7.74 -16.02
N ALA A 33 1.09 8.95 -16.53
CA ALA A 33 0.03 9.87 -16.93
C ALA A 33 -0.87 9.28 -18.04
N LEU A 34 -0.28 8.60 -19.02
CA LEU A 34 -1.02 7.92 -20.08
C LEU A 34 -1.87 6.77 -19.53
N ARG A 35 -1.32 5.99 -18.59
CA ARG A 35 -2.07 4.91 -17.94
C ARG A 35 -3.28 5.45 -17.18
N ASP A 36 -3.06 6.47 -16.35
CA ASP A 36 -4.12 7.12 -15.57
C ASP A 36 -5.23 7.68 -16.46
N TYR A 37 -4.86 8.29 -17.58
CA TYR A 37 -5.81 8.81 -18.55
C TYR A 37 -6.65 7.71 -19.21
N LEU A 38 -6.03 6.60 -19.62
CA LEU A 38 -6.72 5.48 -20.25
C LEU A 38 -7.64 4.78 -19.24
N ASP A 39 -7.17 4.55 -18.02
CA ASP A 39 -7.96 3.93 -16.95
C ASP A 39 -9.18 4.81 -16.60
N ALA A 40 -9.03 6.13 -16.58
CA ALA A 40 -10.14 7.07 -16.35
C ALA A 40 -11.18 7.11 -17.49
N ARG A 41 -10.81 6.66 -18.70
CA ARG A 41 -11.68 6.67 -19.88
C ARG A 41 -12.38 5.34 -20.15
N MET A 42 -11.99 4.28 -19.47
CA MET A 42 -12.62 2.97 -19.63
C MET A 42 -13.89 2.92 -18.78
N PRO A 43 -15.09 2.84 -19.39
CA PRO A 43 -16.36 2.92 -18.67
C PRO A 43 -16.59 1.77 -17.67
N ASP A 44 -15.93 0.62 -17.85
CA ASP A 44 -16.11 -0.58 -17.03
C ASP A 44 -14.78 -1.22 -16.54
N GLY A 45 -13.68 -0.46 -16.53
CA GLY A 45 -12.41 -0.94 -15.97
C GLY A 45 -12.50 -1.05 -14.45
N PRO A 46 -11.87 -2.06 -13.80
CA PRO A 46 -11.91 -2.20 -12.35
C PRO A 46 -11.41 -0.90 -11.76
N GLY A 47 -12.32 -0.15 -11.13
CA GLY A 47 -12.01 1.12 -10.52
C GLY A 47 -10.80 0.93 -9.62
N VAL A 48 -9.64 1.39 -10.09
CA VAL A 48 -8.53 1.68 -9.22
C VAL A 48 -9.08 2.79 -8.35
N ARG A 49 -9.63 2.39 -7.20
CA ARG A 49 -9.98 3.29 -6.12
C ARG A 49 -8.73 4.12 -5.91
N ARG A 50 -8.75 5.37 -6.37
CA ARG A 50 -7.76 6.36 -5.97
C ARG A 50 -7.74 6.28 -4.46
N ALA A 51 -6.63 5.81 -3.89
CA ALA A 51 -6.33 6.16 -2.52
C ALA A 51 -6.41 7.68 -2.49
N PRO A 52 -7.27 8.30 -1.65
CA PRO A 52 -7.25 9.73 -1.49
C PRO A 52 -5.81 10.11 -1.20
N ARG A 53 -5.23 11.04 -1.98
CA ARG A 53 -3.94 11.63 -1.63
C ARG A 53 -4.13 12.13 -0.20
N PRO A 54 -3.46 11.54 0.81
CA PRO A 54 -3.63 12.05 2.16
C PRO A 54 -3.18 13.51 2.13
N PRO A 55 -3.97 14.46 2.67
CA PRO A 55 -3.38 15.74 3.04
C PRO A 55 -2.18 15.41 3.92
N ALA A 56 -1.09 16.17 3.79
CA ALA A 56 0.08 16.04 4.65
C ALA A 56 -0.39 16.07 6.11
N SER A 57 -0.58 14.87 6.67
CA SER A 57 -1.15 14.65 7.98
C SER A 57 -0.06 13.90 8.71
N VAL A 58 0.54 14.64 9.63
CA VAL A 58 1.49 14.19 10.64
C VAL A 58 1.15 12.75 11.03
N GLU A 59 2.12 11.85 10.84
CA GLU A 59 2.00 10.42 11.16
C GLU A 59 1.45 10.23 12.58
N ALA A 60 0.25 9.64 12.67
CA ALA A 60 -0.13 8.86 13.83
C ALA A 60 0.34 7.42 13.61
N PRO A 61 0.89 6.72 14.62
CA PRO A 61 1.44 5.39 14.42
C PRO A 61 0.33 4.40 14.03
N SER A 62 0.56 3.69 12.93
CA SER A 62 -0.31 2.65 12.38
C SER A 62 -0.52 1.52 13.40
N PRO A 63 -1.75 0.97 13.57
CA PRO A 63 -1.96 -0.17 14.44
C PRO A 63 -1.32 -1.41 13.80
N ALA A 64 -0.38 -2.01 14.52
CA ALA A 64 0.33 -3.22 14.13
C ALA A 64 -0.62 -4.27 13.52
N GLN A 65 -0.37 -4.64 12.27
CA GLN A 65 -1.04 -5.75 11.60
C GLN A 65 -0.77 -7.03 12.38
N LYS A 66 -1.81 -7.69 12.90
CA LYS A 66 -1.69 -9.01 13.52
C LYS A 66 -1.27 -10.02 12.46
N PRO A 67 -0.17 -10.78 12.64
CA PRO A 67 0.22 -11.80 11.68
C PRO A 67 -0.85 -12.89 11.60
N ALA A 68 -1.12 -13.38 10.39
CA ALA A 68 -2.03 -14.48 10.14
C ALA A 68 -1.39 -15.81 10.57
N PHE A 69 -1.46 -16.14 11.87
CA PHE A 69 -0.94 -17.41 12.36
C PHE A 69 -1.92 -18.55 12.06
N LYS A 70 -1.39 -19.70 11.62
CA LYS A 70 -2.16 -20.94 11.51
C LYS A 70 -2.59 -21.40 12.90
N ALA A 71 -3.84 -21.83 13.04
CA ALA A 71 -4.32 -22.39 14.30
C ALA A 71 -3.51 -23.65 14.67
N PRO A 72 -3.11 -23.82 15.94
CA PRO A 72 -2.39 -25.01 16.39
C PRO A 72 -3.30 -26.25 16.43
N ALA A 73 -2.68 -27.42 16.51
CA ALA A 73 -3.38 -28.71 16.47
C ALA A 73 -4.31 -28.90 17.68
N SER A 74 -3.96 -28.37 18.86
CA SER A 74 -4.77 -28.44 20.06
C SER A 74 -5.06 -27.07 20.67
N ARG A 75 -6.25 -26.92 21.28
CA ARG A 75 -6.66 -25.70 21.99
C ARG A 75 -5.79 -25.39 23.23
N SER A 76 -5.06 -26.38 23.74
CA SER A 76 -4.16 -26.23 24.89
C SER A 76 -2.71 -25.93 24.48
N ASP A 77 -2.40 -25.98 23.19
CA ASP A 77 -1.06 -25.68 22.70
C ASP A 77 -0.75 -24.18 22.82
N PRO A 78 0.54 -23.81 22.94
CA PRO A 78 0.97 -22.42 22.94
C PRO A 78 0.46 -21.67 21.70
N CYS A 79 0.00 -20.44 21.91
CA CYS A 79 -0.50 -19.62 20.82
C CYS A 79 0.67 -19.15 19.95
N PRO A 80 0.64 -19.43 18.63
CA PRO A 80 1.72 -19.02 17.72
C PRO A 80 1.84 -17.50 17.55
N CYS A 81 0.92 -16.71 18.11
CA CYS A 81 1.03 -15.24 18.09
C CYS A 81 2.08 -14.66 19.03
N GLY A 82 2.75 -15.50 19.83
CA GLY A 82 3.79 -15.06 20.76
C GLY A 82 3.27 -14.37 22.02
N ALA A 83 1.95 -14.40 22.26
CA ALA A 83 1.38 -13.86 23.48
C ALA A 83 1.86 -14.65 24.71
N VAL A 84 2.22 -13.93 25.76
CA VAL A 84 2.63 -14.47 27.06
C VAL A 84 1.73 -13.95 28.18
N ASP A 85 1.60 -14.71 29.26
CA ASP A 85 0.89 -14.28 30.46
C ASP A 85 1.74 -13.29 31.30
N LEU A 86 1.16 -12.79 32.40
CA LEU A 86 1.83 -11.84 33.29
C LEU A 86 3.11 -12.41 33.95
N ASN A 87 3.29 -13.73 33.92
CA ASN A 87 4.47 -14.41 34.44
C ASN A 87 5.49 -14.74 33.34
N GLY A 88 5.23 -14.33 32.09
CA GLY A 88 6.11 -14.55 30.95
C GLY A 88 5.98 -15.91 30.28
N HIS A 89 4.98 -16.73 30.64
CA HIS A 89 4.75 -18.03 29.99
C HIS A 89 3.86 -17.90 28.75
N ALA A 90 4.11 -18.72 27.72
CA ALA A 90 3.32 -18.68 26.50
C ALA A 90 1.83 -19.00 26.77
N LEU A 91 0.96 -18.07 26.34
CA LEU A 91 -0.49 -18.23 26.48
C LEU A 91 -0.98 -19.35 25.57
N LYS A 92 -1.83 -20.22 26.12
CA LYS A 92 -2.48 -21.29 25.34
C LYS A 92 -3.46 -20.69 24.34
N TRP A 93 -3.63 -21.33 23.18
CA TRP A 93 -4.49 -20.84 22.11
C TRP A 93 -5.90 -20.47 22.58
N LYS A 94 -6.54 -21.32 23.39
CA LYS A 94 -7.89 -21.08 23.95
C LYS A 94 -8.04 -19.83 24.81
N HIS A 95 -6.94 -19.27 25.33
CA HIS A 95 -6.99 -18.05 26.13
C HIS A 95 -6.64 -16.80 25.33
N CYS A 96 -6.09 -16.96 24.13
CA CYS A 96 -5.64 -15.83 23.31
C CYS A 96 -6.52 -15.63 22.06
N HIS A 97 -6.74 -16.69 21.27
CA HIS A 97 -7.46 -16.63 19.99
C HIS A 97 -8.58 -17.66 19.85
N GLY A 98 -8.60 -18.69 20.69
CA GLY A 98 -9.76 -19.56 20.81
C GLY A 98 -10.84 -18.83 21.58
N LYS A 99 -11.74 -18.11 20.87
CA LYS A 99 -13.04 -17.70 21.44
C LYS A 99 -13.70 -18.89 22.15
N PRO A 100 -14.51 -18.65 23.20
CA PRO A 100 -15.18 -19.72 23.96
C PRO A 100 -15.82 -20.75 23.02
#